data_AF-K0JXF0-F1
#
_entry.id   AF-K0JXF0-F1
#
_cell.length_a   1.000
_cell.length_b   1.000
_cell.length_c   1.000
_cell.angle_alpha   90.00
_cell.angle_beta   90.00
_cell.angle_gamma   90.00
#
_symmetry.space_group_name_H-M   'P 1'
#
loop_
_entity.id
_entity.type
_entity.pdbx_description
1 polymer ?
#
loop_
_entity_poly.entity_id
_entity_poly.type
_entity_poly.pdbx_seq_one_letter_code
_entity_poly.pdbx_strand_id
1 'polypeptide(L)'
;MSALVRTMLLGVVETPRLGPAPYLVDRDGTPYVPTATGGVVLGLRLGDGVFDVDGDHAAPGVTLVHPDPAACHALTAFACLGNEAVVRTGDARGATGRVLGKRDGRVIAVFPQDVLARMLPDDRVAIRAHGQGAPARGATTVLNIDPAVLAALDVGSVRARVPSHLVGNGFGRPAHQWDLDVQVDRADAAPWRLGDLLCLDDVDVRHNAGRREGWLTMAVVVHAASPLPGHGPGAMPILCGPATDFDVHVDPTGHVGVTPRLLGCPDA
;
A
#
# COMPACT_ATOMS: atom_id res chain seq x y z
N MET A 1 -17.69 24.12 -5.65
CA MET A 1 -16.83 22.92 -5.56
C MET A 1 -17.72 21.76 -5.16
N SER A 2 -17.67 20.64 -5.88
CA SER A 2 -18.40 19.43 -5.47
C SER A 2 -17.69 18.80 -4.27
N ALA A 3 -18.45 18.36 -3.26
CA ALA A 3 -17.89 17.65 -2.11
C ALA A 3 -17.60 16.20 -2.50
N LEU A 4 -16.47 15.66 -2.03
CA LEU A 4 -16.19 14.23 -2.17
C LEU A 4 -17.19 13.42 -1.36
N VAL A 5 -17.67 12.34 -1.97
CA VAL A 5 -18.64 11.44 -1.37
C VAL A 5 -17.91 10.40 -0.52
N ARG A 6 -18.57 9.97 0.57
CA ARG A 6 -18.13 8.84 1.37
C ARG A 6 -18.99 7.63 1.06
N THR A 7 -18.36 6.49 0.86
CA THR A 7 -19.06 5.22 0.58
C THR A 7 -18.68 4.20 1.63
N MET A 8 -19.66 3.46 2.15
CA MET A 8 -19.38 2.33 3.03
C MET A 8 -19.05 1.11 2.17
N LEU A 9 -17.85 0.56 2.36
CA LEU A 9 -17.40 -0.69 1.75
C LEU A 9 -17.35 -1.77 2.81
N LEU A 10 -17.54 -3.02 2.38
CA LEU A 10 -17.34 -4.19 3.22
C LEU A 10 -16.14 -4.96 2.68
N GLY A 11 -15.13 -5.16 3.53
CA GLY A 11 -14.06 -6.11 3.33
C GLY A 11 -14.24 -7.33 4.23
N VAL A 12 -13.65 -8.44 3.81
CA VAL A 12 -13.57 -9.70 4.54
C VAL A 12 -12.10 -10.04 4.69
N VAL A 13 -11.66 -10.35 5.91
CA VAL A 13 -10.30 -10.82 6.18
C VAL A 13 -10.04 -12.09 5.39
N GLU A 14 -9.03 -12.07 4.53
CA GLU A 14 -8.71 -13.25 3.73
C GLU A 14 -7.93 -14.31 4.53
N THR A 15 -7.95 -15.53 4.03
CA THR A 15 -6.95 -16.55 4.37
C THR A 15 -5.89 -16.56 3.27
N PRO A 16 -4.58 -16.64 3.58
CA PRO A 16 -3.54 -16.83 2.58
C PRO A 16 -3.81 -18.03 1.68
N ARG A 17 -3.52 -17.92 0.39
CA ARG A 17 -3.73 -19.00 -0.58
C ARG A 17 -2.44 -19.32 -1.30
N LEU A 18 -2.19 -20.62 -1.47
CA LEU A 18 -1.13 -21.15 -2.31
C LEU A 18 -1.73 -21.79 -3.56
N GLY A 19 -1.00 -21.72 -4.66
CA GLY A 19 -1.32 -22.51 -5.85
C GLY A 19 -1.09 -24.01 -5.61
N PRO A 20 -1.33 -24.84 -6.65
CA PRO A 20 -1.10 -26.29 -6.56
C PRO A 20 0.36 -26.67 -6.25
N ALA A 21 1.31 -25.85 -6.69
CA ALA A 21 2.72 -25.98 -6.30
C ALA A 21 2.94 -25.27 -4.95
N PRO A 22 3.55 -25.94 -3.96
CA PRO A 22 3.75 -25.36 -2.64
C PRO A 22 4.92 -24.35 -2.59
N TYR A 23 5.69 -24.22 -3.68
CA TYR A 23 6.84 -23.35 -3.77
C TYR A 23 6.73 -22.36 -4.92
N LEU A 24 7.34 -21.20 -4.71
CA LEU A 24 7.71 -20.23 -5.73
C LEU A 24 9.22 -20.31 -5.97
N VAL A 25 9.74 -19.57 -6.94
CA VAL A 25 11.16 -19.53 -7.28
C VAL A 25 11.63 -18.07 -7.17
N ASP A 26 12.69 -17.85 -6.41
CA ASP A 26 13.26 -16.51 -6.22
C ASP A 26 14.11 -16.06 -7.42
N ARG A 27 14.65 -14.84 -7.34
CA ARG A 27 15.50 -14.22 -8.37
C ARG A 27 16.77 -15.01 -8.70
N ASP A 28 17.26 -15.84 -7.79
CA ASP A 28 18.46 -16.66 -7.96
C ASP A 28 18.15 -18.09 -8.41
N GLY A 29 16.86 -18.41 -8.62
CA GLY A 29 16.42 -19.75 -9.02
C GLY A 29 16.23 -20.73 -7.86
N THR A 30 16.23 -20.25 -6.61
CA THR A 30 16.04 -21.09 -5.42
C THR A 30 14.55 -21.20 -5.09
N PRO A 31 14.01 -22.42 -4.88
CA PRO A 31 12.63 -22.59 -4.49
C PRO A 31 12.40 -22.22 -3.02
N TYR A 32 11.27 -21.58 -2.72
CA TYR A 32 10.86 -21.23 -1.37
C TYR A 32 9.34 -21.31 -1.19
N VAL A 33 8.87 -21.49 0.05
CA VAL A 33 7.43 -21.45 0.39
C VAL A 33 7.10 -20.02 0.83
N PRO A 34 6.20 -19.31 0.14
CA PRO A 34 5.93 -17.92 0.48
C PRO A 34 5.14 -17.83 1.78
N THR A 35 5.53 -16.90 2.64
CA THR A 35 4.91 -16.63 3.94
C THR A 35 4.45 -15.17 3.99
N ALA A 36 3.43 -14.90 4.82
CA ALA A 36 2.89 -13.55 5.04
C ALA A 36 2.35 -12.83 3.77
N THR A 37 2.06 -13.56 2.70
CA THR A 37 1.47 -13.00 1.47
C THR A 37 0.08 -12.41 1.68
N GLY A 38 -0.63 -12.68 2.78
CA GLY A 38 -1.94 -12.12 3.05
C GLY A 38 -2.48 -12.59 4.38
N GLY A 39 -3.77 -12.34 4.60
CA GLY A 39 -4.46 -12.59 5.87
C GLY A 39 -4.02 -11.63 6.96
N VAL A 40 -4.02 -12.12 8.20
CA VAL A 40 -3.58 -11.37 9.38
C VAL A 40 -2.09 -11.62 9.61
N VAL A 41 -1.26 -10.59 9.42
CA VAL A 41 0.18 -10.67 9.63
C VAL A 41 0.49 -10.08 11.01
N LEU A 42 0.99 -10.92 11.90
CA LEU A 42 1.34 -10.55 13.27
C LEU A 42 2.82 -10.19 13.38
N GLY A 43 3.15 -9.20 14.21
CA GLY A 43 4.53 -8.85 14.55
C GLY A 43 5.22 -7.90 13.57
N LEU A 44 4.69 -7.72 12.36
CA LEU A 44 5.10 -6.67 11.42
C LEU A 44 4.25 -5.41 11.63
N ARG A 45 4.90 -4.27 11.83
CA ARG A 45 4.27 -2.99 12.18
C ARG A 45 4.50 -1.93 11.12
N LEU A 46 3.63 -0.93 11.11
CA LEU A 46 3.84 0.25 10.27
C LEU A 46 5.08 1.02 10.78
N GLY A 47 6.06 1.21 9.91
CA GLY A 47 7.36 1.81 10.23
C GLY A 47 8.50 0.82 10.36
N ASP A 48 8.25 -0.49 10.36
CA ASP A 48 9.30 -1.51 10.27
C ASP A 48 10.00 -1.45 8.90
N GLY A 49 11.24 -1.93 8.84
CA GLY A 49 12.02 -1.97 7.61
C GLY A 49 11.45 -2.94 6.58
N VAL A 50 11.55 -2.58 5.30
CA VAL A 50 10.99 -3.40 4.20
C VAL A 50 11.73 -4.74 3.99
N PHE A 51 12.87 -4.92 4.64
CA PHE A 51 13.65 -6.17 4.66
C PHE A 51 13.80 -6.74 6.08
N ASP A 52 13.03 -6.28 7.07
CA ASP A 52 13.16 -6.76 8.46
C ASP A 52 12.52 -8.14 8.67
N VAL A 53 11.71 -8.59 7.71
CA VAL A 53 11.04 -9.89 7.74
C VAL A 53 11.44 -10.76 6.56
N ASP A 54 11.54 -12.07 6.82
CA ASP A 54 11.68 -13.08 5.78
C ASP A 54 10.28 -13.53 5.35
N GLY A 55 9.80 -12.98 4.24
CA GLY A 55 8.46 -13.21 3.74
C GLY A 55 8.30 -12.76 2.29
N ASP A 56 7.09 -12.93 1.76
CA ASP A 56 6.77 -12.61 0.38
C ASP A 56 5.62 -11.60 0.34
N HIS A 57 5.94 -10.35 -0.01
CA HIS A 57 5.00 -9.22 0.02
C HIS A 57 4.33 -9.03 1.40
N ALA A 58 5.06 -9.26 2.50
CA ALA A 58 4.50 -9.14 3.84
C ALA A 58 4.01 -7.71 4.12
N ALA A 59 2.72 -7.54 4.43
CA ALA A 59 2.13 -6.24 4.74
C ALA A 59 1.81 -6.16 6.24
N PRO A 60 1.96 -5.00 6.89
CA PRO A 60 1.55 -4.83 8.28
C PRO A 60 0.02 -4.89 8.37
N GLY A 61 -0.49 -5.49 9.44
CA GLY A 61 -1.92 -5.54 9.69
C GLY A 61 -2.63 -6.73 9.02
N VAL A 62 -3.69 -6.42 8.28
CA VAL A 62 -4.58 -7.42 7.70
C VAL A 62 -4.95 -7.07 6.26
N THR A 63 -4.98 -8.07 5.39
CA THR A 63 -5.48 -7.92 4.03
C THR A 63 -6.96 -8.28 3.92
N LEU A 64 -7.70 -7.43 3.22
CA LEU A 64 -9.14 -7.50 3.06
C LEU A 64 -9.49 -7.70 1.58
N VAL A 65 -10.41 -8.62 1.33
CA VAL A 65 -10.98 -8.93 0.02
C VAL A 65 -12.51 -8.90 0.09
N HIS A 66 -13.17 -9.19 -1.03
CA HIS A 66 -14.60 -9.47 -1.05
C HIS A 66 -14.88 -10.73 -1.89
N PRO A 67 -15.82 -11.62 -1.47
CA PRO A 67 -16.10 -12.85 -2.20
C PRO A 67 -16.75 -12.62 -3.57
N ASP A 68 -17.56 -11.56 -3.71
CA ASP A 68 -18.02 -11.09 -5.02
C ASP A 68 -16.88 -10.30 -5.73
N PRO A 69 -16.45 -10.71 -6.94
CA PRO A 69 -15.33 -10.07 -7.63
C PRO A 69 -15.56 -8.60 -7.99
N ALA A 70 -16.79 -8.22 -8.38
CA ALA A 70 -17.09 -6.84 -8.76
C ALA A 70 -17.03 -5.91 -7.53
N ALA A 71 -17.57 -6.36 -6.40
CA ALA A 71 -17.44 -5.69 -5.12
C ALA A 71 -15.99 -5.68 -4.61
N CYS A 72 -15.17 -6.71 -4.92
CA CYS A 72 -13.75 -6.71 -4.59
C CYS A 72 -12.97 -5.64 -5.38
N HIS A 73 -13.29 -5.48 -6.68
CA HIS A 73 -12.76 -4.38 -7.48
C HIS A 73 -13.17 -3.03 -6.90
N ALA A 74 -14.44 -2.85 -6.52
CA ALA A 74 -14.92 -1.63 -5.89
C ALA A 74 -14.26 -1.37 -4.53
N LEU A 75 -14.09 -2.41 -3.70
CA LEU A 75 -13.41 -2.35 -2.42
C LEU A 75 -12.00 -1.78 -2.59
N THR A 76 -11.23 -2.38 -3.49
CA THR A 76 -9.84 -2.01 -3.74
C THR A 76 -9.72 -0.64 -4.42
N ALA A 77 -10.60 -0.35 -5.38
CA ALA A 77 -10.63 0.93 -6.08
C ALA A 77 -10.97 2.09 -5.16
N PHE A 78 -11.96 1.93 -4.28
CA PHE A 78 -12.51 3.05 -3.50
C PHE A 78 -11.82 3.27 -2.16
N ALA A 79 -11.23 2.23 -1.56
CA ALA A 79 -10.46 2.40 -0.34
C ALA A 79 -9.21 3.24 -0.58
N CYS A 80 -9.01 4.27 0.23
CA CYS A 80 -7.85 5.16 0.20
C CYS A 80 -7.07 5.07 1.51
N LEU A 81 -5.77 5.29 1.43
CA LEU A 81 -4.89 5.49 2.59
C LEU A 81 -5.53 6.49 3.56
N GLY A 82 -5.59 6.09 4.83
CA GLY A 82 -6.16 6.89 5.91
C GLY A 82 -7.65 6.66 6.17
N ASN A 83 -8.36 5.95 5.30
CA ASN A 83 -9.78 5.66 5.53
C ASN A 83 -9.97 4.83 6.81
N GLU A 84 -11.02 5.15 7.56
CA GLU A 84 -11.40 4.43 8.77
C GLU A 84 -11.83 2.99 8.41
N ALA A 85 -11.24 2.01 9.09
CA ALA A 85 -11.60 0.61 9.01
C ALA A 85 -12.11 0.16 10.37
N VAL A 86 -13.30 -0.45 10.45
CA VAL A 86 -13.88 -0.90 11.72
C VAL A 86 -14.32 -2.34 11.61
N VAL A 87 -13.83 -3.18 12.52
CA VAL A 87 -14.19 -4.59 12.59
C VAL A 87 -15.67 -4.73 13.01
N ARG A 88 -16.42 -5.58 12.31
CA ARG A 88 -17.87 -5.76 12.47
C ARG A 88 -18.28 -7.10 13.04
N THR A 89 -17.42 -8.10 12.99
CA THR A 89 -17.65 -9.47 13.50
C THR A 89 -16.46 -9.95 14.32
N GLY A 90 -16.57 -11.15 14.90
CA GLY A 90 -15.48 -11.78 15.64
C GLY A 90 -15.16 -11.12 16.97
N ASP A 91 -14.08 -11.57 17.59
CA ASP A 91 -13.64 -11.16 18.93
C ASP A 91 -13.04 -9.75 18.95
N ALA A 92 -12.63 -9.26 17.78
CA ALA A 92 -12.13 -7.89 17.59
C ALA A 92 -13.24 -6.89 17.20
N ARG A 93 -14.52 -7.28 17.21
CA ARG A 93 -15.65 -6.41 16.81
C ARG A 93 -15.63 -5.06 17.52
N GLY A 94 -15.80 -3.99 16.75
CA GLY A 94 -15.79 -2.61 17.22
C GLY A 94 -14.41 -1.97 17.27
N ALA A 95 -13.34 -2.76 17.17
CA ALA A 95 -11.99 -2.23 17.03
C ALA A 95 -11.86 -1.41 15.74
N THR A 96 -11.10 -0.33 15.84
CA THR A 96 -10.91 0.63 14.76
C THR A 96 -9.44 0.63 14.33
N GLY A 97 -9.23 0.69 13.03
CA GLY A 97 -7.94 0.78 12.37
C GLY A 97 -8.03 1.71 11.17
N ARG A 98 -7.06 1.61 10.27
CA ARG A 98 -6.92 2.50 9.12
C ARG A 98 -6.44 1.74 7.90
N VAL A 99 -6.92 2.12 6.73
CA VAL A 99 -6.34 1.65 5.47
C VAL A 99 -4.93 2.24 5.33
N LEU A 100 -3.93 1.37 5.14
CA LEU A 100 -2.56 1.77 4.81
C LEU A 100 -2.38 1.80 3.28
N GLY A 101 -2.93 0.83 2.58
CA GLY A 101 -2.66 0.69 1.16
C GLY A 101 -3.51 -0.37 0.48
N LYS A 102 -3.05 -0.79 -0.70
CA LYS A 102 -3.65 -1.85 -1.51
C LYS A 102 -2.59 -2.55 -2.34
N ARG A 103 -2.80 -3.82 -2.65
CA ARG A 103 -1.94 -4.65 -3.48
C ARG A 103 -2.77 -5.72 -4.17
N ASP A 104 -2.67 -5.86 -5.50
CA ASP A 104 -3.28 -6.95 -6.28
C ASP A 104 -4.71 -7.32 -5.82
N GLY A 105 -5.64 -6.36 -5.88
CA GLY A 105 -7.04 -6.59 -5.51
C GLY A 105 -7.31 -6.80 -4.01
N ARG A 106 -6.34 -6.48 -3.14
CA ARG A 106 -6.47 -6.51 -1.68
C ARG A 106 -6.31 -5.12 -1.10
N VAL A 107 -7.09 -4.82 -0.07
CA VAL A 107 -6.87 -3.64 0.77
C VAL A 107 -6.06 -4.04 1.99
N ILE A 108 -5.02 -3.28 2.30
CA ILE A 108 -4.19 -3.46 3.49
C ILE A 108 -4.70 -2.48 4.56
N ALA A 109 -5.16 -3.01 5.68
CA ALA A 109 -5.61 -2.23 6.82
C ALA A 109 -4.77 -2.55 8.06
N VAL A 110 -4.31 -1.51 8.75
CA VAL A 110 -3.53 -1.62 9.98
C VAL A 110 -4.42 -1.41 11.20
N PHE A 111 -4.15 -2.21 12.22
CA PHE A 111 -4.81 -2.19 13.53
C PHE A 111 -3.74 -2.40 14.60
N PRO A 112 -4.01 -2.01 15.86
CA PRO A 112 -3.14 -2.39 16.98
C PRO A 112 -2.90 -3.91 17.03
N GLN A 113 -1.69 -4.34 17.39
CA GLN A 113 -1.32 -5.76 17.35
C GLN A 113 -2.19 -6.67 18.23
N ASP A 114 -2.71 -6.16 19.35
CA ASP A 114 -3.65 -6.90 20.23
C ASP A 114 -5.05 -7.07 19.59
N VAL A 115 -5.42 -6.17 18.68
CA VAL A 115 -6.62 -6.31 17.84
C VAL A 115 -6.36 -7.37 16.78
N LEU A 116 -5.23 -7.28 16.06
CA LEU A 116 -4.87 -8.27 15.02
C LEU A 116 -4.83 -9.69 15.58
N ALA A 117 -4.28 -9.89 16.79
CA ALA A 117 -4.23 -11.19 17.45
C ALA A 117 -5.61 -11.81 17.77
N ARG A 118 -6.69 -11.02 17.71
CA ARG A 118 -8.07 -11.45 17.91
C ARG A 118 -8.89 -11.50 16.62
N MET A 119 -8.31 -11.10 15.50
CA MET A 119 -8.97 -11.18 14.19
C MET A 119 -8.75 -12.57 13.59
N LEU A 120 -9.76 -13.06 12.89
CA LEU A 120 -9.69 -14.32 12.17
C LEU A 120 -10.05 -14.11 10.69
N PRO A 121 -9.63 -15.03 9.80
CA PRO A 121 -10.23 -15.12 8.48
C PRO A 121 -11.75 -15.13 8.54
N ASP A 122 -12.39 -14.55 7.52
CA ASP A 122 -13.83 -14.30 7.42
C ASP A 122 -14.39 -13.18 8.32
N ASP A 123 -13.58 -12.56 9.19
CA ASP A 123 -14.02 -11.35 9.88
C ASP A 123 -14.33 -10.21 8.91
N ARG A 124 -15.42 -9.51 9.18
CA ARG A 124 -15.91 -8.43 8.32
C ARG A 124 -15.39 -7.09 8.83
N VAL A 125 -14.85 -6.28 7.93
CA VAL A 125 -14.35 -4.94 8.22
C VAL A 125 -15.09 -3.94 7.34
N ALA A 126 -15.74 -2.97 7.96
CA ALA A 126 -16.37 -1.88 7.24
C ALA A 126 -15.36 -0.75 7.02
N ILE A 127 -15.18 -0.33 5.78
CA ILE A 127 -14.33 0.81 5.42
C ILE A 127 -15.20 2.00 5.04
N ARG A 128 -14.94 3.15 5.67
CA ARG A 128 -15.55 4.43 5.28
C ARG A 128 -14.68 5.08 4.20
N ALA A 129 -14.93 4.70 2.95
CA ALA A 129 -14.12 5.11 1.82
C ALA A 129 -14.27 6.59 1.49
N HIS A 130 -13.16 7.28 1.27
CA HIS A 130 -13.11 8.70 0.99
C HIS A 130 -11.78 9.09 0.33
N GLY A 131 -11.83 9.78 -0.81
CA GLY A 131 -10.65 10.36 -1.47
C GLY A 131 -10.61 10.16 -2.97
N GLN A 132 -11.19 9.08 -3.51
CA GLN A 132 -11.29 8.93 -4.96
C GLN A 132 -12.17 10.04 -5.58
N GLY A 133 -11.73 10.53 -6.74
CA GLY A 133 -12.33 11.69 -7.41
C GLY A 133 -11.88 13.04 -6.84
N ALA A 134 -10.88 13.07 -5.95
CA ALA A 134 -10.27 14.32 -5.49
C ALA A 134 -9.80 15.16 -6.69
N PRO A 135 -10.05 16.49 -6.66
CA PRO A 135 -9.63 17.36 -7.76
C PRO A 135 -8.11 17.37 -7.89
N ALA A 136 -7.63 17.42 -9.13
CA ALA A 136 -6.22 17.60 -9.43
C ALA A 136 -5.68 18.91 -8.84
N ARG A 137 -4.40 18.91 -8.48
CA ARG A 137 -3.63 20.08 -8.05
C ARG A 137 -2.78 20.54 -9.23
N GLY A 138 -3.25 21.52 -9.99
CA GLY A 138 -2.60 21.88 -11.26
C GLY A 138 -2.66 20.73 -12.25
N ALA A 139 -1.51 20.27 -12.76
CA ALA A 139 -1.42 19.09 -13.63
C ALA A 139 -1.23 17.77 -12.85
N THR A 140 -1.17 17.84 -11.51
CA THR A 140 -0.97 16.68 -10.64
C THR A 140 -2.31 16.02 -10.26
N THR A 141 -2.49 14.77 -10.66
CA THR A 141 -3.60 13.92 -10.25
C THR A 141 -3.39 13.42 -8.82
N VAL A 142 -4.47 13.46 -8.02
CA VAL A 142 -4.54 12.88 -6.67
C VAL A 142 -5.35 11.58 -6.75
N LEU A 143 -4.84 10.51 -6.13
CA LEU A 143 -5.50 9.21 -6.09
C LEU A 143 -5.18 8.47 -4.78
N ASN A 144 -5.99 7.49 -4.41
CA ASN A 144 -5.73 6.53 -3.32
C ASN A 144 -5.43 7.09 -1.93
N ILE A 145 -5.63 8.38 -1.66
CA ILE A 145 -5.35 9.01 -0.36
C ILE A 145 -6.54 9.81 0.14
N ASP A 146 -6.84 9.70 1.44
CA ASP A 146 -7.83 10.56 2.08
C ASP A 146 -7.31 12.02 2.07
N PRO A 147 -8.11 13.00 1.63
CA PRO A 147 -7.71 14.41 1.59
C PRO A 147 -7.19 14.96 2.93
N ALA A 148 -7.69 14.47 4.06
CA ALA A 148 -7.22 14.87 5.38
C ALA A 148 -5.82 14.33 5.68
N VAL A 149 -5.51 13.11 5.24
CA VAL A 149 -4.15 12.55 5.35
C VAL A 149 -3.20 13.27 4.40
N LEU A 150 -3.61 13.53 3.15
CA LEU A 150 -2.79 14.28 2.19
C LEU A 150 -2.48 15.70 2.69
N ALA A 151 -3.38 16.33 3.45
CA ALA A 151 -3.13 17.65 4.04
C ALA A 151 -2.16 17.62 5.23
N ALA A 152 -2.05 16.48 5.93
CA ALA A 152 -1.21 16.32 7.10
C ALA A 152 0.16 15.68 6.79
N LEU A 153 0.31 15.06 5.62
CA LEU A 153 1.53 14.41 5.16
C LEU A 153 2.47 15.41 4.49
N ASP A 154 3.74 15.41 4.87
CA ASP A 154 4.78 16.17 4.18
C ASP A 154 5.16 15.47 2.87
N VAL A 155 4.63 15.99 1.76
CA VAL A 155 4.91 15.51 0.41
C VAL A 155 6.14 16.20 -0.23
N GLY A 156 6.83 17.09 0.50
CA GLY A 156 8.07 17.72 0.04
C GLY A 156 9.33 16.91 0.36
N SER A 157 9.23 15.95 1.28
CA SER A 157 10.31 15.04 1.67
C SER A 157 9.99 13.61 1.25
N VAL A 158 10.95 12.91 0.63
CA VAL A 158 10.83 11.47 0.32
C VAL A 158 12.06 10.72 0.78
N ARG A 159 11.90 9.43 1.09
CA ARG A 159 13.01 8.55 1.46
C ARG A 159 13.99 8.37 0.29
N ALA A 160 13.47 8.18 -0.91
CA ALA A 160 14.27 7.92 -2.09
C ALA A 160 13.53 8.28 -3.39
N ARG A 161 14.33 8.45 -4.45
CA ARG A 161 13.87 8.45 -5.84
C ARG A 161 14.22 7.13 -6.49
N VAL A 162 13.31 6.60 -7.29
CA VAL A 162 13.40 5.29 -7.92
C VAL A 162 13.21 5.48 -9.43
N PRO A 163 14.24 5.24 -10.25
CA PRO A 163 14.09 5.31 -11.70
C PRO A 163 13.14 4.23 -12.22
N SER A 164 12.37 4.52 -13.28
CA SER A 164 11.34 3.62 -13.82
C SER A 164 11.83 2.21 -14.16
N HIS A 165 13.12 2.00 -14.45
CA HIS A 165 13.66 0.69 -14.80
C HIS A 165 13.77 -0.26 -13.59
N LEU A 166 13.67 0.26 -12.36
CA LEU A 166 13.57 -0.55 -11.14
C LEU A 166 12.12 -0.84 -10.76
N VAL A 167 11.13 -0.27 -11.45
CA VAL A 167 9.72 -0.58 -11.22
C VAL A 167 9.35 -1.83 -12.01
N GLY A 168 8.83 -2.84 -11.32
CA GLY A 168 8.52 -4.16 -11.88
C GLY A 168 7.02 -4.45 -11.95
N ASN A 169 6.59 -5.44 -11.18
CA ASN A 169 5.20 -5.85 -11.11
C ASN A 169 4.27 -4.68 -10.72
N GLY A 170 3.08 -4.65 -11.32
CA GLY A 170 2.15 -3.51 -11.25
C GLY A 170 2.18 -2.61 -12.48
N PHE A 171 3.25 -2.59 -13.29
CA PHE A 171 3.17 -1.98 -14.62
C PHE A 171 2.08 -2.62 -15.49
N GLY A 172 1.37 -1.78 -16.25
CA GLY A 172 0.19 -2.16 -17.03
C GLY A 172 -1.09 -2.31 -16.22
N ARG A 173 -1.05 -2.17 -14.89
CA ARG A 173 -2.22 -2.30 -14.00
C ARG A 173 -2.80 -0.92 -13.63
N PRO A 174 -4.10 -0.84 -13.30
CA PRO A 174 -4.71 0.41 -12.84
C PRO A 174 -4.30 0.71 -11.39
N ALA A 175 -3.61 1.82 -11.15
CA ALA A 175 -3.09 2.19 -9.83
C ALA A 175 -4.18 2.41 -8.76
N HIS A 176 -5.45 2.53 -9.16
CA HIS A 176 -6.56 2.58 -8.21
C HIS A 176 -6.74 1.26 -7.46
N GLN A 177 -6.23 0.14 -7.98
CA GLN A 177 -6.38 -1.20 -7.41
C GLN A 177 -5.05 -1.92 -7.14
N TRP A 178 -3.94 -1.30 -7.52
CA TRP A 178 -2.61 -1.90 -7.51
C TRP A 178 -1.59 -0.87 -7.00
N ASP A 179 -0.59 -1.38 -6.32
CA ASP A 179 0.71 -0.77 -6.09
C ASP A 179 1.72 -1.17 -7.19
N LEU A 180 2.94 -0.66 -7.04
CA LEU A 180 4.05 -0.90 -7.93
C LEU A 180 5.23 -1.48 -7.15
N ASP A 181 5.69 -2.66 -7.52
CA ASP A 181 6.82 -3.29 -6.87
C ASP A 181 8.13 -2.65 -7.32
N VAL A 182 8.99 -2.34 -6.36
CA VAL A 182 10.31 -1.76 -6.61
C VAL A 182 11.38 -2.84 -6.47
N GLN A 183 12.03 -3.18 -7.58
CA GLN A 183 13.03 -4.25 -7.70
C GLN A 183 14.39 -3.78 -7.18
N VAL A 184 14.55 -3.76 -5.87
CA VAL A 184 15.78 -3.35 -5.19
C VAL A 184 16.32 -4.47 -4.30
N ASP A 185 17.62 -4.43 -4.05
CA ASP A 185 18.27 -5.27 -3.05
C ASP A 185 18.26 -4.61 -1.68
N ARG A 186 18.50 -5.41 -0.64
CA ARG A 186 18.54 -4.95 0.75
C ARG A 186 19.53 -3.81 0.97
N ALA A 187 20.66 -3.82 0.28
CA ALA A 187 21.69 -2.78 0.43
C ALA A 187 21.21 -1.41 -0.05
N ASP A 188 20.40 -1.36 -1.12
CA ASP A 188 19.93 -0.12 -1.74
C ASP A 188 18.71 0.48 -1.04
N ALA A 189 17.91 -0.37 -0.40
CA ALA A 189 16.70 0.01 0.33
C ALA A 189 16.82 -0.21 1.85
N ALA A 190 18.04 -0.31 2.37
CA ALA A 190 18.32 -0.53 3.79
C ALA A 190 17.62 0.44 4.76
N PRO A 191 17.44 1.75 4.45
CA PRO A 191 16.71 2.64 5.35
C PRO A 191 15.20 2.70 5.08
N TRP A 192 14.69 1.98 4.07
CA TRP A 192 13.28 2.07 3.69
C TRP A 192 12.38 1.34 4.67
N ARG A 193 11.28 1.98 5.00
CA ARG A 193 10.30 1.52 5.98
C ARG A 193 8.91 1.46 5.36
N LEU A 194 8.08 0.58 5.90
CA LEU A 194 6.65 0.59 5.63
C LEU A 194 6.08 1.96 6.02
N GLY A 195 5.38 2.61 5.10
CA GLY A 195 4.87 3.96 5.24
C GLY A 195 5.75 5.07 4.66
N ASP A 196 7.01 4.79 4.29
CA ASP A 196 7.87 5.80 3.64
C ASP A 196 7.29 6.27 2.30
N LEU A 197 7.63 7.50 1.92
CA LEU A 197 7.34 8.03 0.59
C LEU A 197 8.52 7.80 -0.36
N LEU A 198 8.18 7.36 -1.57
CA LEU A 198 9.09 7.23 -2.70
C LEU A 198 8.60 8.09 -3.86
N CYS A 199 9.54 8.62 -4.64
CA CYS A 199 9.26 9.23 -5.93
C CYS A 199 9.71 8.27 -7.05
N LEU A 200 8.76 7.79 -7.84
CA LEU A 200 9.02 6.96 -9.00
C LEU A 200 9.18 7.87 -10.23
N ASP A 201 10.40 7.94 -10.74
CA ASP A 201 10.76 8.78 -11.87
C ASP A 201 10.35 8.12 -13.18
N ASP A 202 9.85 8.93 -14.12
CA ASP A 202 9.33 8.53 -15.42
C ASP A 202 8.17 7.53 -15.36
N VAL A 203 7.30 7.66 -14.36
CA VAL A 203 6.12 6.80 -14.18
C VAL A 203 4.82 7.64 -14.20
N ASP A 204 3.89 7.28 -15.10
CA ASP A 204 2.52 7.83 -15.18
C ASP A 204 1.50 6.76 -14.77
N VAL A 205 0.69 7.06 -13.76
CA VAL A 205 -0.30 6.12 -13.19
C VAL A 205 -1.75 6.58 -13.35
N ARG A 206 -2.00 7.65 -14.10
CA ARG A 206 -3.36 8.23 -14.20
C ARG A 206 -4.36 7.30 -14.89
N HIS A 207 -3.87 6.39 -15.73
CA HIS A 207 -4.66 5.37 -16.40
C HIS A 207 -4.22 3.99 -15.89
N ASN A 208 -3.51 3.24 -16.72
CA ASN A 208 -2.69 2.13 -16.28
C ASN A 208 -1.27 2.62 -16.04
N ALA A 209 -0.60 2.06 -15.04
CA ALA A 209 0.78 2.39 -14.74
C ALA A 209 1.68 2.07 -15.94
N GLY A 210 2.53 3.02 -16.31
CA GLY A 210 3.49 2.83 -17.38
C GLY A 210 4.59 3.87 -17.35
N ARG A 211 5.64 3.63 -18.13
CA ARG A 211 6.74 4.57 -18.29
C ARG A 211 6.30 5.78 -19.10
N ARG A 212 6.63 6.97 -18.62
CA ARG A 212 6.48 8.23 -19.36
C ARG A 212 7.56 9.23 -18.93
N GLU A 213 8.42 9.60 -19.87
CA GLU A 213 9.51 10.54 -19.58
C GLU A 213 9.01 11.89 -19.08
N GLY A 214 9.68 12.44 -18.08
CA GLY A 214 9.35 13.72 -17.46
C GLY A 214 8.10 13.69 -16.58
N TRP A 215 7.63 12.50 -16.22
CA TRP A 215 6.54 12.30 -15.25
C TRP A 215 7.09 11.77 -13.93
N LEU A 216 6.38 12.06 -12.85
CA LEU A 216 6.71 11.60 -11.52
C LEU A 216 5.46 11.06 -10.84
N THR A 217 5.62 9.92 -10.18
CA THR A 217 4.61 9.34 -9.30
C THR A 217 5.14 9.30 -7.88
N MET A 218 4.44 9.93 -6.94
CA MET A 218 4.73 9.79 -5.52
C MET A 218 3.91 8.64 -4.95
N ALA A 219 4.55 7.75 -4.20
CA ALA A 219 3.95 6.52 -3.70
C ALA A 219 4.35 6.24 -2.25
N VAL A 220 3.48 5.54 -1.53
CA VAL A 220 3.69 5.11 -0.13
C VAL A 220 4.09 3.65 -0.14
N VAL A 221 5.11 3.26 0.63
CA VAL A 221 5.50 1.86 0.78
C VAL A 221 4.47 1.13 1.65
N VAL A 222 3.81 0.09 1.11
CA VAL A 222 2.66 -0.58 1.75
C VAL A 222 2.92 -2.04 2.11
N HIS A 223 3.95 -2.67 1.55
CA HIS A 223 4.41 -4.00 1.96
C HIS A 223 5.92 -4.17 1.80
N ALA A 224 6.45 -5.15 2.52
CA ALA A 224 7.86 -5.54 2.55
C ALA A 224 8.27 -6.23 1.23
N ALA A 225 9.57 -6.50 1.11
CA ALA A 225 10.16 -7.09 -0.08
C ALA A 225 9.58 -8.48 -0.43
N SER A 226 9.83 -8.89 -1.68
CA SER A 226 9.52 -10.21 -2.20
C SER A 226 10.78 -10.82 -2.85
N PRO A 227 11.04 -12.12 -2.65
CA PRO A 227 12.10 -12.83 -3.37
C PRO A 227 11.82 -12.99 -4.87
N LEU A 228 10.56 -12.85 -5.32
CA LEU A 228 10.18 -13.11 -6.71
C LEU A 228 10.92 -12.20 -7.71
N PRO A 229 11.35 -12.72 -8.87
CA PRO A 229 11.89 -11.90 -9.94
C PRO A 229 10.80 -10.96 -10.48
N GLY A 230 11.11 -9.67 -10.63
CA GLY A 230 10.11 -8.66 -10.98
C GLY A 230 9.46 -7.95 -9.79
N HIS A 231 9.75 -8.39 -8.56
CA HIS A 231 9.08 -7.90 -7.34
C HIS A 231 10.06 -7.30 -6.31
N GLY A 232 9.50 -6.70 -5.25
CA GLY A 232 10.21 -6.08 -4.15
C GLY A 232 9.25 -5.33 -3.22
N PRO A 233 9.68 -4.31 -2.46
CA PRO A 233 8.77 -3.51 -1.66
C PRO A 233 7.72 -2.82 -2.53
N GLY A 234 6.45 -2.89 -2.14
CA GLY A 234 5.34 -2.35 -2.91
C GLY A 234 5.07 -0.90 -2.58
N ALA A 235 4.98 -0.06 -3.61
CA ALA A 235 4.74 1.37 -3.50
C ALA A 235 3.38 1.74 -4.11
N MET A 236 2.40 2.11 -3.28
CA MET A 236 1.06 2.51 -3.71
C MET A 236 1.05 4.00 -4.11
N PRO A 237 0.70 4.34 -5.37
CA PRO A 237 0.67 5.74 -5.82
C PRO A 237 -0.38 6.59 -5.10
N ILE A 238 0.00 7.82 -4.75
CA ILE A 238 -0.89 8.83 -4.13
C ILE A 238 -0.95 10.16 -4.90
N LEU A 239 0.09 10.49 -5.68
CA LEU A 239 0.14 11.66 -6.56
C LEU A 239 0.84 11.30 -7.88
N CYS A 240 0.43 11.91 -8.99
CA CYS A 240 1.05 11.70 -10.29
C CYS A 240 0.92 12.95 -11.18
N GLY A 241 2.01 13.40 -11.78
CA GLY A 241 2.02 14.61 -12.61
C GLY A 241 3.32 14.78 -13.40
N PRO A 242 3.46 15.87 -14.18
CA PRO A 242 4.74 16.29 -14.73
C PRO A 242 5.77 16.47 -13.61
N ALA A 243 7.01 16.03 -13.80
CA ALA A 243 8.06 16.13 -12.79
C ALA A 243 8.33 17.58 -12.36
N THR A 244 8.04 18.57 -13.22
CA THR A 244 8.16 20.00 -12.92
C THR A 244 7.18 20.51 -11.86
N ASP A 245 6.12 19.76 -11.57
CA ASP A 245 5.14 20.12 -10.53
C ASP A 245 5.55 19.61 -9.13
N PHE A 246 6.65 18.86 -9.04
CA PHE A 246 7.15 18.26 -7.80
C PHE A 246 8.47 18.91 -7.38
N ASP A 247 8.44 19.70 -6.32
CA ASP A 247 9.63 20.16 -5.62
C ASP A 247 9.88 19.25 -4.42
N VAL A 248 10.67 18.18 -4.64
CA VAL A 248 10.88 17.11 -3.68
C VAL A 248 12.35 16.99 -3.30
N HIS A 249 12.62 16.98 -2.01
CA HIS A 249 13.93 16.70 -1.42
C HIS A 249 14.03 15.23 -0.99
N VAL A 250 15.15 14.59 -1.34
CA VAL A 250 15.46 13.23 -0.89
C VAL A 250 16.15 13.29 0.48
N ASP A 251 15.50 12.74 1.50
CA ASP A 251 16.09 12.55 2.84
C ASP A 251 16.16 11.05 3.18
N PRO A 252 17.30 10.39 2.91
CA PRO A 252 17.44 8.96 3.17
C PRO A 252 17.33 8.59 4.65
N THR A 253 17.50 9.54 5.58
CA THR A 253 17.59 9.24 7.02
C THR A 253 16.50 9.91 7.85
N GLY A 254 16.27 11.21 7.67
CA GLY A 254 15.32 12.01 8.43
C GLY A 254 13.91 12.03 7.85
N HIS A 255 13.65 11.43 6.69
CA HIS A 255 12.31 11.36 6.13
C HIS A 255 11.33 10.69 7.11
N VAL A 256 10.15 11.29 7.24
CA VAL A 256 9.02 10.76 8.00
C VAL A 256 7.81 10.69 7.07
N GLY A 257 7.46 9.47 6.67
CA GLY A 257 6.29 9.22 5.84
C GLY A 257 5.00 9.03 6.64
N VAL A 258 4.19 8.08 6.22
CA VAL A 258 2.97 7.65 6.91
C VAL A 258 3.33 6.90 8.19
N THR A 259 2.86 7.41 9.32
CA THR A 259 3.13 6.83 10.65
C THR A 259 1.85 6.38 11.35
N PRO A 260 1.94 5.46 12.34
CA PRO A 260 0.81 5.11 13.22
C PRO A 260 0.12 6.36 13.82
N ARG A 261 0.93 7.36 14.21
CA ARG A 261 0.45 8.63 14.75
C ARG A 261 -0.33 9.46 13.73
N LEU A 262 0.18 9.58 12.50
CA LEU A 262 -0.50 10.29 11.41
C LEU A 262 -1.88 9.66 11.13
N LEU A 263 -1.94 8.33 11.14
CA LEU A 263 -3.17 7.59 10.91
C LEU A 263 -4.11 7.61 12.13
N GLY A 264 -3.64 8.03 13.31
CA GLY A 264 -4.42 7.95 14.55
C GLY A 264 -4.69 6.50 14.97
N CYS A 265 -3.75 5.60 14.68
CA CYS A 265 -3.79 4.18 15.00
C CYS A 265 -2.47 3.81 15.69
N PRO A 266 -2.28 4.15 16.98
CA PRO A 266 -1.05 3.80 17.69
C PRO A 266 -0.88 2.27 17.75
N ASP A 267 0.37 1.81 17.80
CA ASP A 267 0.75 0.39 17.82
C ASP A 267 0.33 -0.44 16.59
N ALA A 268 -0.07 0.23 15.51
CA ALA A 268 -0.26 -0.32 14.16
C ALA A 268 1.04 -0.89 13.56
#